data_AF-A0A068QPH0-F1
#
_entry.id   AF-A0A068QPH0-F1
#
_cell.length_a   1.000
_cell.length_b   1.000
_cell.length_c   1.000
_cell.angle_alpha   90.00
_cell.angle_beta   90.00
_cell.angle_gamma   90.00
#
_symmetry.space_group_name_H-M   'P 1'
#
loop_
_entity.id
_entity.type
_entity.pdbx_description
1 polymer ?
#
loop_
_entity_poly.entity_id
_entity_poly.type
_entity_poly.pdbx_seq_one_letter_code
_entity_poly.pdbx_strand_id
1 'polypeptide(L)'
;MCLFWWRIQHALKMALKSFASSVPEKPSGMRENVMSMVRYKRNELPPLSEKQKAELRKLSDKPDSDIDYSDIAPLDTAFWKNATQGQFYRPVKTQTSVRIDADVLAWLKETGKGYQTRLNAILREAMLRDLHRK
;
A
#
# COMPACT_ATOMS: atom_id res chain seq x y z
N MET A 1 -6.08 -33.64 28.40
CA MET A 1 -6.15 -32.67 27.27
C MET A 1 -4.79 -32.17 26.77
N CYS A 2 -3.70 -32.14 27.56
CA CYS A 2 -2.40 -31.63 27.10
C CYS A 2 -1.69 -32.48 26.02
N LEU A 3 -1.83 -33.81 26.06
CA LEU A 3 -1.16 -34.72 25.11
C LEU A 3 -1.69 -34.61 23.66
N PHE A 4 -2.96 -34.21 23.52
CA PHE A 4 -3.59 -34.04 22.20
C PHE A 4 -3.07 -32.79 21.49
N TRP A 5 -2.90 -31.69 22.24
CA TRP A 5 -2.32 -30.45 21.72
C TRP A 5 -0.82 -30.58 21.43
N TRP A 6 -0.09 -31.35 22.25
CA TRP A 6 1.32 -31.65 22.00
C TRP A 6 1.52 -32.42 20.69
N ARG A 7 0.68 -33.43 20.40
CA ARG A 7 0.74 -34.17 19.13
C ARG A 7 0.45 -33.28 17.92
N ILE A 8 -0.48 -32.32 18.04
CA ILE A 8 -0.79 -31.38 16.95
C ILE A 8 0.38 -30.41 16.71
N GLN A 9 0.97 -29.85 17.76
CA GLN A 9 2.17 -29.00 17.62
C GLN A 9 3.37 -29.77 17.09
N HIS A 10 3.55 -31.02 17.50
CA HIS A 10 4.66 -31.86 17.04
C HIS A 10 4.49 -32.25 15.57
N ALA A 11 3.27 -32.60 15.15
CA ALA A 11 2.96 -32.91 13.75
C ALA A 11 3.16 -31.69 12.84
N LEU A 12 2.79 -30.49 13.30
CA LEU A 12 3.00 -29.23 12.55
C LEU A 12 4.50 -28.92 12.39
N LYS A 13 5.31 -29.16 13.44
CA LYS A 13 6.77 -28.98 13.40
C LYS A 13 7.47 -29.96 12.46
N MET A 14 6.99 -31.21 12.39
CA MET A 14 7.54 -32.22 11.49
C MET A 14 7.14 -32.00 10.04
N ALA A 15 5.91 -31.57 9.77
CA ALA A 15 5.44 -31.26 8.42
C ALA A 15 6.21 -30.07 7.79
N LEU A 16 6.54 -29.04 8.58
CA LEU A 16 7.36 -27.91 8.14
C LEU A 16 8.82 -28.28 7.85
N LYS A 17 9.35 -29.35 8.46
CA LYS A 17 10.73 -29.81 8.24
C LYS A 17 10.87 -30.65 6.97
N SER A 18 9.79 -31.29 6.52
CA SER A 18 9.74 -32.11 5.30
C SER A 18 9.68 -31.28 4.00
N PHE A 19 9.19 -30.04 4.07
CA PHE A 19 9.04 -29.16 2.89
C PHE A 19 10.34 -28.43 2.48
N ALA A 20 11.44 -28.60 3.23
CA ALA A 20 12.69 -27.87 3.00
C ALA A 20 13.73 -28.62 2.12
N SER A 21 13.32 -29.69 1.41
CA SER A 21 14.26 -30.59 0.72
C SER A 21 14.40 -30.35 -0.80
N SER A 22 13.88 -29.26 -1.36
CA SER A 22 14.04 -28.97 -2.80
C SER A 22 14.54 -27.55 -3.02
N VAL A 23 15.75 -27.27 -2.54
CA VAL A 23 16.55 -26.14 -3.04
C VAL A 23 17.24 -26.62 -4.32
N PRO A 24 16.95 -26.05 -5.50
CA PRO A 24 17.68 -26.41 -6.71
C PRO A 24 19.13 -25.94 -6.57
N GLU A 25 20.08 -26.84 -6.80
CA GLU A 25 21.50 -26.49 -6.86
C GLU A 25 21.74 -25.46 -7.97
N LYS A 26 22.47 -24.39 -7.61
CA LYS A 26 22.81 -23.29 -8.52
C LYS A 26 23.85 -23.78 -9.53
N PRO A 27 23.64 -23.65 -10.85
CA PRO A 27 24.64 -24.06 -11.83
C PRO A 27 25.89 -23.20 -11.67
N SER A 28 27.03 -23.87 -11.58
CA SER A 28 28.34 -23.25 -11.51
C SER A 28 28.76 -22.72 -12.88
N GLY A 29 29.35 -21.52 -12.88
CA GLY A 29 30.12 -21.01 -14.01
C GLY A 29 29.32 -20.23 -15.05
N MET A 30 29.20 -18.91 -14.83
CA MET A 30 29.58 -17.87 -15.80
C MET A 30 29.53 -16.52 -15.09
N ARG A 31 30.58 -15.71 -15.28
CA ARG A 31 30.73 -14.38 -14.69
C ARG A 31 29.83 -13.40 -15.44
N GLU A 32 28.60 -13.27 -15.01
CA GLU A 32 27.79 -12.09 -15.35
C GLU A 32 28.09 -10.99 -14.34
N ASN A 33 28.34 -9.78 -14.84
CA ASN A 33 28.49 -8.59 -14.01
C ASN A 33 27.11 -8.25 -13.41
N VAL A 34 26.76 -8.92 -12.31
CA VAL A 34 25.47 -8.78 -11.65
C VAL A 34 25.42 -7.38 -11.04
N MET A 35 24.61 -6.50 -11.61
CA MET A 35 24.19 -5.26 -10.95
C MET A 35 23.64 -5.64 -9.56
N SER A 36 24.39 -5.37 -8.50
CA SER A 36 23.96 -5.70 -7.15
C SER A 36 22.77 -4.83 -6.80
N MET A 37 21.59 -5.42 -6.67
CA MET A 37 20.38 -4.71 -6.23
C MET A 37 20.59 -4.17 -4.81
N VAL A 38 20.94 -2.90 -4.68
CA VAL A 38 21.07 -2.23 -3.38
C VAL A 38 19.69 -1.76 -2.93
N ARG A 39 19.22 -2.28 -1.79
CA ARG A 39 17.94 -1.89 -1.19
C ARG A 39 18.19 -0.87 -0.08
N TYR A 40 17.54 0.29 -0.19
CA TYR A 40 17.51 1.30 0.87
C TYR A 40 16.12 1.38 1.49
N LYS A 41 16.03 1.57 2.81
CA LYS A 41 14.79 2.06 3.43
C LYS A 41 14.69 3.56 3.21
N ARG A 42 13.48 4.10 3.05
CA ARG A 42 13.23 5.54 2.83
C ARG A 42 13.90 6.43 3.88
N ASN A 43 13.95 5.96 5.13
CA ASN A 43 14.48 6.65 6.30
C ASN A 43 16.02 6.63 6.35
N GLU A 44 16.64 5.73 5.57
CA GLU A 44 18.07 5.41 5.58
C GLU A 44 18.71 5.77 4.22
N LEU A 45 18.09 6.69 3.46
CA LEU A 45 18.62 7.12 2.17
C LEU A 45 19.91 7.93 2.37
N PRO A 46 21.00 7.61 1.64
CA PRO A 46 22.21 8.40 1.71
C PRO A 46 21.95 9.83 1.22
N PRO A 47 22.59 10.85 1.81
CA PRO A 47 22.49 12.21 1.31
C PRO A 47 23.07 12.32 -0.09
N LEU A 48 22.52 13.23 -0.91
CA LEU A 48 23.02 13.49 -2.25
C LEU A 48 24.48 13.94 -2.20
N SER A 49 25.32 13.33 -3.04
CA SER A 49 26.70 13.78 -3.25
C SER A 49 26.74 15.14 -3.94
N GLU A 50 27.85 15.87 -3.78
CA GLU A 50 28.02 17.19 -4.42
C GLU A 50 27.96 17.11 -5.96
N LYS A 51 28.43 16.00 -6.54
CA LYS A 51 28.31 15.74 -7.98
C LYS A 51 26.84 15.64 -8.41
N GLN A 52 26.04 14.86 -7.69
CA GLN A 52 24.60 14.71 -7.97
C GLN A 52 23.86 16.05 -7.82
N LYS A 53 24.19 16.84 -6.80
CA LYS A 53 23.60 18.19 -6.62
C LYS A 53 23.95 19.11 -7.78
N ALA A 54 25.20 19.08 -8.26
CA ALA A 54 25.62 19.88 -9.40
C ALA A 54 24.94 19.45 -10.70
N GLU A 55 24.74 18.16 -10.91
CA GLU A 55 23.96 17.63 -12.05
C GLU A 55 22.49 18.06 -12.00
N LEU A 56 21.85 17.96 -10.83
CA LEU A 56 20.46 18.42 -10.66
C LEU A 56 20.31 19.91 -10.93
N ARG A 57 21.25 20.75 -10.49
CA ARG A 57 21.27 22.20 -10.81
C ARG A 57 21.38 22.43 -12.31
N LYS A 58 22.29 21.73 -12.99
CA LYS A 58 22.42 21.82 -14.45
C LYS A 58 21.14 21.39 -15.18
N LEU A 59 20.41 20.41 -14.65
CA LEU A 59 19.13 19.98 -15.23
C LEU A 59 18.02 20.99 -14.95
N SER A 60 17.98 21.62 -13.78
CA SER A 60 16.97 22.64 -13.46
C SER A 60 17.13 23.93 -14.25
N ASP A 61 18.36 24.25 -14.67
CA ASP A 61 18.66 25.46 -15.43
C ASP A 61 18.37 25.31 -16.94
N LYS A 62 18.02 24.11 -17.41
CA LYS A 62 17.63 23.87 -18.81
C LYS A 62 16.19 24.34 -19.06
N PRO A 63 15.90 24.94 -20.23
CA PRO A 63 14.54 25.32 -20.59
C PRO A 63 13.71 24.09 -20.97
N ASP A 64 12.41 24.14 -20.68
CA ASP A 64 11.47 23.04 -20.99
C ASP A 64 11.39 22.71 -22.49
N SER A 65 11.72 23.67 -23.38
CA SER A 65 11.76 23.47 -24.82
C SER A 65 12.78 22.44 -25.29
N ASP A 66 13.81 22.20 -24.48
CA ASP A 66 14.89 21.26 -24.80
C ASP A 66 14.55 19.83 -24.33
N ILE A 67 13.37 19.62 -23.73
CA ILE A 67 12.91 18.29 -23.31
C ILE A 67 12.39 17.54 -24.53
N ASP A 68 13.04 16.43 -24.86
CA ASP A 68 12.61 15.51 -25.91
C ASP A 68 11.46 14.62 -25.39
N TYR A 69 10.35 14.60 -26.12
CA TYR A 69 9.16 13.77 -25.84
C TYR A 69 8.89 12.75 -26.96
N SER A 70 9.82 12.56 -27.91
CA SER A 70 9.61 11.73 -29.10
C SER A 70 9.36 10.25 -28.80
N ASP A 71 9.77 9.78 -27.62
CA ASP A 71 9.61 8.41 -27.14
C ASP A 71 8.28 8.16 -26.39
N ILE A 72 7.56 9.22 -26.00
CA ILE A 72 6.35 9.12 -25.17
C ILE A 72 5.15 9.73 -25.91
N ALA A 73 4.11 8.93 -26.12
CA ALA A 73 2.87 9.43 -26.71
C ALA A 73 2.21 10.50 -25.81
N PRO A 74 1.71 11.61 -26.40
CA PRO A 74 1.01 12.64 -25.63
C PRO A 74 -0.28 12.08 -25.01
N LEU A 75 -0.52 12.39 -23.73
CA LEU A 75 -1.77 12.03 -23.06
C LEU A 75 -2.90 12.92 -23.60
N ASP A 76 -3.89 12.30 -24.23
CA ASP A 76 -5.03 12.99 -24.83
C ASP A 76 -6.21 13.13 -23.86
N THR A 77 -7.23 13.89 -24.30
CA THR A 77 -8.46 14.05 -23.49
C THR A 77 -9.24 12.75 -23.34
N ALA A 78 -9.07 11.77 -24.24
CA ALA A 78 -9.72 10.47 -24.16
C ALA A 78 -9.15 9.61 -23.03
N PHE A 79 -7.85 9.68 -22.77
CA PHE A 79 -7.21 9.08 -21.60
C PHE A 79 -7.83 9.63 -20.30
N TRP A 80 -7.91 10.96 -20.18
CA TRP A 80 -8.43 11.60 -18.97
C TRP A 80 -9.93 11.34 -18.74
N LYS A 81 -10.74 11.18 -19.80
CA LYS A 81 -12.16 10.81 -19.68
C LYS A 81 -12.38 9.47 -18.98
N ASN A 82 -11.44 8.54 -19.13
CA ASN A 82 -11.52 7.19 -18.55
C ASN A 82 -10.65 7.04 -17.29
N ALA A 83 -9.93 8.09 -16.89
CA ALA A 83 -9.04 8.04 -15.75
C ALA A 83 -9.85 7.94 -14.45
N THR A 84 -9.64 6.85 -13.70
CA THR A 84 -10.28 6.67 -12.39
C THR A 84 -9.48 7.40 -11.33
N GLN A 85 -9.99 8.52 -10.86
CA GLN A 85 -9.39 9.20 -9.71
C GLN A 85 -9.64 8.39 -8.43
N GLY A 86 -8.59 8.21 -7.63
CA GLY A 86 -8.74 7.68 -6.28
C GLY A 86 -8.91 6.16 -6.15
N GLN A 87 -8.57 5.35 -7.17
CA GLN A 87 -8.66 3.88 -7.06
C GLN A 87 -7.89 3.31 -5.84
N PHE A 88 -6.82 4.00 -5.43
CA PHE A 88 -5.96 3.60 -4.31
C PHE A 88 -6.31 4.29 -3.00
N TYR A 89 -7.32 5.18 -3.00
CA TYR A 89 -7.72 5.86 -1.78
C TYR A 89 -8.42 4.87 -0.85
N ARG A 90 -7.81 4.65 0.32
CA ARG A 90 -8.38 3.85 1.40
C ARG A 90 -8.49 4.74 2.63
N PRO A 91 -9.71 5.07 3.10
CA PRO A 91 -9.89 5.83 4.33
C PRO A 91 -9.22 5.10 5.50
N VAL A 92 -8.29 5.78 6.17
CA VAL A 92 -7.66 5.27 7.39
C VAL A 92 -8.71 5.34 8.51
N LYS A 93 -9.13 4.18 9.01
CA LYS A 93 -10.05 4.10 10.15
C LYS A 93 -9.23 4.20 11.43
N THR A 94 -9.46 5.24 12.21
CA THR A 94 -8.91 5.36 13.56
C THR A 94 -9.83 4.65 14.54
N GLN A 95 -9.27 3.83 15.43
CA GLN A 95 -10.04 3.18 16.49
C GLN A 95 -10.34 4.23 17.56
N THR A 96 -11.59 4.65 17.65
CA THR A 96 -12.08 5.58 18.69
C THR A 96 -13.17 4.89 19.49
N SER A 97 -13.10 4.95 20.82
CA SER A 97 -14.16 4.46 21.70
C SER A 97 -15.18 5.58 21.91
N VAL A 98 -16.35 5.45 21.30
CA VAL A 98 -17.47 6.37 21.44
C VAL A 98 -18.64 5.63 22.08
N ARG A 99 -19.33 6.27 23.02
CA ARG A 99 -20.57 5.75 23.60
C ARG A 99 -21.73 6.13 22.68
N ILE A 100 -22.56 5.15 22.36
CA ILE A 100 -23.76 5.30 21.53
C ILE A 100 -24.93 4.80 22.35
N ASP A 101 -26.06 5.49 22.26
CA ASP A 101 -27.28 5.11 22.96
C ASP A 101 -27.79 3.73 22.51
N ALA A 102 -28.47 3.05 23.43
CA ALA A 102 -28.84 1.64 23.25
C ALA A 102 -29.89 1.45 22.13
N ASP A 103 -30.82 2.38 22.00
CA ASP A 103 -31.86 2.44 20.96
C ASP A 103 -31.26 2.70 19.58
N VAL A 104 -30.34 3.66 19.47
CA VAL A 104 -29.61 3.96 18.22
C VAL A 104 -28.78 2.74 17.80
N LEU A 105 -28.14 2.06 18.75
CA LEU A 105 -27.39 0.84 18.46
C LEU A 105 -28.30 -0.32 18.03
N ALA A 106 -29.49 -0.44 18.64
CA ALA A 106 -30.48 -1.43 18.25
C ALA A 106 -30.95 -1.21 16.81
N TRP A 107 -31.37 0.02 16.49
CA TRP A 107 -31.77 0.44 15.15
C TRP A 107 -30.68 0.16 14.10
N LEU A 108 -29.42 0.53 14.38
CA LEU A 108 -28.29 0.27 13.48
C LEU A 108 -28.05 -1.22 13.20
N LYS A 109 -28.44 -2.10 14.13
CA LYS A 109 -28.28 -3.55 14.04
C LYS A 109 -29.48 -4.27 13.40
N GLU A 110 -30.63 -3.61 13.26
CA GLU A 110 -31.84 -4.21 12.66
C GLU A 110 -31.57 -4.79 11.26
N THR A 111 -30.79 -4.07 10.44
CA THR A 111 -30.42 -4.48 9.08
C THR A 111 -29.27 -5.52 9.06
N GLY A 112 -28.96 -6.18 10.18
CA GLY A 112 -27.99 -7.26 10.27
C GLY A 112 -26.52 -6.83 10.32
N LYS A 113 -25.63 -7.68 9.78
CA LYS A 113 -24.17 -7.49 9.80
C LYS A 113 -23.76 -6.19 9.11
N GLY A 114 -22.67 -5.56 9.58
CA GLY A 114 -22.10 -4.36 8.95
C GLY A 114 -22.52 -3.01 9.53
N TYR A 115 -23.15 -2.98 10.71
CA TYR A 115 -23.57 -1.73 11.37
C TYR A 115 -22.43 -0.71 11.54
N GLN A 116 -21.18 -1.15 11.75
CA GLN A 116 -20.01 -0.25 11.85
C GLN A 116 -19.72 0.50 10.54
N THR A 117 -19.92 -0.16 9.39
CA THR A 117 -19.76 0.47 8.08
C THR A 117 -20.88 1.47 7.82
N ARG A 118 -22.12 1.12 8.20
CA ARG A 118 -23.27 2.03 8.12
C ARG A 118 -23.11 3.26 9.01
N LEU A 119 -22.66 3.07 10.24
CA LEU A 119 -22.37 4.17 11.16
C LEU A 119 -21.38 5.16 10.53
N ASN A 120 -20.27 4.67 9.97
CA ASN A 120 -19.31 5.54 9.30
C ASN A 120 -19.87 6.24 8.04
N ALA A 121 -20.80 5.60 7.32
CA ALA A 121 -21.46 6.23 6.18
C ALA A 121 -22.37 7.39 6.63
N ILE A 122 -23.20 7.17 7.65
CA ILE A 122 -24.09 8.18 8.23
C ILE A 122 -23.28 9.38 8.75
N LEU A 123 -22.17 9.13 9.46
CA LEU A 123 -21.29 10.20 9.96
C LEU A 123 -20.67 11.01 8.82
N ARG A 124 -20.27 10.38 7.71
CA ARG A 124 -19.78 11.10 6.53
C ARG A 124 -20.87 11.94 5.88
N GLU A 125 -22.07 11.41 5.73
CA GLU A 125 -23.20 12.16 5.16
C GLU A 125 -23.59 13.35 6.04
N ALA A 126 -23.59 13.20 7.36
CA ALA A 126 -23.80 14.30 8.29
C ALA A 126 -22.71 15.38 8.16
N MET A 127 -21.44 14.98 8.10
CA MET A 127 -20.31 15.88 7.90
C MET A 127 -20.40 16.65 6.57
N LEU A 128 -20.68 15.96 5.46
CA LEU A 128 -20.82 16.59 4.15
C LEU A 128 -22.01 17.56 4.11
N ARG A 129 -23.14 17.22 4.73
CA ARG A 129 -24.29 18.13 4.84
C ARG A 129 -23.96 19.39 5.63
N ASP A 130 -23.19 19.29 6.70
CA ASP A 130 -22.75 20.46 7.48
C ASP A 130 -21.81 21.36 6.68
N LEU A 131 -20.87 20.76 5.93
CA LEU A 131 -19.94 21.49 5.08
C LEU A 131 -20.66 22.27 3.96
N HIS A 132 -21.69 21.69 3.34
CA HIS A 132 -22.46 22.38 2.29
C HIS A 132 -23.39 23.49 2.82
N ARG A 133 -23.61 23.56 4.13
CA ARG A 133 -24.47 24.58 4.76
C ARG A 133 -23.71 25.88 5.08
N LYS A 134 -22.38 25.84 5.09
CA LYS A 134 -21.51 27.01 5.29
C LYS A 134 -21.07 27.59 3.96
#